data_AF-A0A927YKB0-F1
#
_entry.id   AF-A0A927YKB0-F1
#
_cell.length_a   1.000
_cell.length_b   1.000
_cell.length_c   1.000
_cell.angle_alpha   90.00
_cell.angle_beta   90.00
_cell.angle_gamma   90.00
#
_symmetry.space_group_name_H-M   'P 1'
#
loop_
_entity.id
_entity.type
_entity.pdbx_description
1 polymer ?
#
loop_
_entity_poly.entity_id
_entity_poly.type
_entity_poly.pdbx_seq_one_letter_code
_entity_poly.pdbx_strand_id
1 'polypeptide(L)' 'MFKANTIIIAGNTTYTEGQVVSGLSSIDEEWMKNAGLISEVPAKTEKSSKASKKEEKSDE' A
#
# COMPACT_ATOMS: atom_id res chain seq x y z
N MET A 1 1.06 -12.19 0.44
CA MET A 1 1.39 -10.82 0.91
C MET A 1 0.82 -9.85 -0.09
N PHE A 2 0.27 -8.74 0.39
CA PHE A 2 -0.28 -7.70 -0.48
C PHE A 2 0.66 -6.50 -0.54
N LYS A 3 0.66 -5.80 -1.66
CA LYS A 3 1.39 -4.54 -1.84
C LYS A 3 0.39 -3.45 -2.16
N ALA A 4 0.58 -2.29 -1.55
CA ALA A 4 -0.24 -1.12 -1.81
C ALA A 4 0.11 -0.56 -3.19
N ASN A 5 -0.89 -0.38 -4.04
CA ASN A 5 -0.77 0.32 -5.32
C ASN A 5 -0.91 1.84 -5.16
N THR A 6 -1.33 2.30 -3.98
CA THR A 6 -1.55 3.72 -3.65
C THR A 6 -1.36 3.95 -2.16
N ILE A 7 -1.63 5.16 -1.66
CA ILE A 7 -1.67 5.46 -0.24
C ILE A 7 -2.95 4.85 0.37
N ILE A 8 -2.77 3.93 1.31
CA ILE A 8 -3.86 3.25 2.02
C ILE A 8 -3.74 3.56 3.50
N ILE A 9 -4.86 3.92 4.12
CA ILE A 9 -4.95 4.15 5.56
C ILE A 9 -5.82 3.03 6.13
N ALA A 10 -5.20 2.13 6.90
CA ALA A 10 -5.87 1.02 7.56
C ALA A 10 -5.75 1.20 9.08
N GLY A 11 -6.85 1.61 9.71
CA GLY A 11 -6.85 1.99 11.13
C GLY A 11 -5.86 3.12 11.41
N ASN A 12 -4.85 2.86 12.25
CA ASN A 12 -3.80 3.81 12.60
C ASN A 12 -2.53 3.70 11.73
N THR A 13 -2.54 2.81 10.74
CA THR A 13 -1.37 2.56 9.89
C THR A 13 -1.58 3.14 8.51
N THR A 14 -0.58 3.86 8.01
CA THR A 14 -0.55 4.35 6.63
C THR A 14 0.47 3.56 5.82
N TYR A 15 0.01 2.95 4.74
CA TYR A 15 0.84 2.29 3.74
C TYR A 15 0.95 3.21 2.52
N THR A 16 2.17 3.51 2.09
CA THR A 16 2.42 4.21 0.83
C THR A 16 2.47 3.23 -0.33
N GLU A 17 2.30 3.74 -1.54
CA GLU A 17 2.51 2.96 -2.76
C GLU A 17 3.83 2.19 -2.68
N GLY A 18 3.75 0.91 -3.01
CA GLY A 18 4.88 0.01 -3.00
C GLY A 18 5.13 -0.73 -1.68
N GLN A 19 4.52 -0.31 -0.58
CA GLN A 19 4.70 -0.96 0.72
C GLN A 19 3.91 -2.27 0.81
N VAL A 20 4.47 -3.20 1.59
CA VAL A 20 3.79 -4.44 1.93
C VAL A 20 2.70 -4.13 2.95
N VAL A 21 1.47 -4.48 2.60
CA VAL A 21 0.29 -4.35 3.45
C VAL A 21 0.10 -5.65 4.21
N SER A 22 -0.05 -5.56 5.53
CA SER A 22 -0.22 -6.70 6.43
C SER A 22 -1.18 -6.36 7.57
N GLY A 23 -1.82 -7.38 8.16
CA GLY A 23 -2.72 -7.16 9.29
C GLY A 23 -4.08 -6.55 8.90
N LEU A 24 -4.51 -6.72 7.66
CA LEU A 24 -5.89 -6.44 7.24
C LEU A 24 -6.79 -7.61 7.64
N SER A 25 -8.09 -7.34 7.85
CA SER A 25 -9.08 -8.41 7.97
C SER A 25 -9.38 -9.00 6.58
N SER A 26 -9.86 -10.24 6.50
CA SER A 26 -10.15 -10.88 5.21
C SER A 26 -11.17 -10.09 4.36
N ILE A 27 -12.12 -9.41 5.02
CA ILE A 27 -13.10 -8.53 4.35
C ILE A 27 -12.42 -7.30 3.75
N ASP A 28 -11.52 -6.67 4.49
CA ASP A 28 -10.76 -5.52 3.99
C ASP A 28 -9.84 -5.92 2.84
N GLU A 29 -9.20 -7.09 2.93
CA GLU A 29 -8.36 -7.62 1.86
C GLU A 29 -9.15 -7.80 0.56
N GLU A 30 -10.31 -8.44 0.61
CA GLU A 30 -11.16 -8.64 -0.57
C GLU A 30 -11.68 -7.32 -1.14
N TRP A 31 -12.15 -6.41 -0.27
CA TRP A 31 -12.65 -5.11 -0.68
C TRP A 31 -11.55 -4.28 -1.35
N MET A 32 -10.36 -4.20 -0.73
CA MET A 32 -9.22 -3.44 -1.26
C MET A 32 -8.64 -4.07 -2.52
N LYS A 33 -8.65 -5.40 -2.64
CA LYS A 33 -8.22 -6.11 -3.85
C LYS A 33 -9.19 -5.83 -5.01
N ASN A 34 -10.50 -5.89 -4.76
CA ASN A 34 -11.52 -5.56 -5.76
C ASN A 34 -11.50 -4.08 -6.16
N ALA A 35 -11.19 -3.19 -5.21
CA ALA A 35 -11.00 -1.77 -5.48
C ALA A 35 -9.67 -1.44 -6.19
N GLY A 36 -8.77 -2.41 -6.37
CA GLY A 36 -7.46 -2.21 -6.99
C GLY A 36 -6.44 -1.46 -6.13
N LEU A 37 -6.73 -1.25 -4.85
CA LEU A 37 -5.87 -0.56 -3.91
C LEU A 37 -4.67 -1.40 -3.50
N ILE A 38 -4.87 -2.71 -3.37
CA ILE A 38 -3.80 -3.68 -3.09
C ILE A 38 -3.69 -4.71 -4.20
N SER A 39 -2.48 -5.25 -4.36
CA SER A 39 -2.22 -6.35 -5.29
C SER A 39 -1.44 -7.46 -4.61
N GLU A 40 -1.79 -8.69 -4.96
CA GLU A 40 -1.13 -9.88 -4.44
C GLU A 40 0.29 -9.96 -5.02
N VAL A 41 1.30 -9.95 -4.15
CA VAL A 41 2.69 -10.07 -4.58
C VAL A 41 3.08 -11.53 -4.53
N PRO A 42 3.58 -12.12 -5.64
CA PRO A 42 4.16 -13.45 -5.59
C PRO A 42 5.34 -13.44 -4.62
N ALA A 43 5.42 -14.45 -3.76
CA ALA A 43 6.54 -14.64 -2.84
C ALA A 43 7.81 -15.04 -3.63
N LYS A 44 8.40 -14.10 -4.36
CA LYS A 44 9.73 -14.23 -4.94
C LYS A 44 10.54 -12.99 -4.62
N THR A 45 11.61 -13.28 -3.90
CA THR A 45 12.80 -12.52 -3.60
C THR A 45 13.17 -11.43 -4.61
N GLU A 46 13.68 -10.33 -4.03
CA GLU A 46 14.58 -9.32 -4.61
C GLU A 46 14.04 -7.96 -5.12
N LYS A 47 14.66 -6.94 -4.51
CA LYS A 47 15.08 -5.62 -5.05
C LYS A 47 14.06 -4.47 -5.15
N SER A 48 14.09 -3.69 -4.07
CA SER A 48 14.58 -2.29 -4.04
C SER A 48 13.71 -1.16 -4.58
N SER A 49 13.83 -0.03 -3.84
CA SER A 49 13.51 1.37 -4.18
C SER A 49 12.04 1.76 -3.88
N LYS A 50 11.70 2.31 -2.71
CA LYS A 50 12.05 3.65 -2.17
C LYS A 50 11.80 4.77 -3.19
N ALA A 51 10.62 5.38 -3.13
CA ALA A 51 10.40 6.81 -3.34
C ALA A 51 8.99 7.22 -2.89
N SER A 52 8.73 7.19 -1.59
CA SER A 52 7.66 8.01 -1.00
C SER A 52 8.10 9.47 -1.13
N LYS A 53 7.69 10.16 -2.19
CA LYS A 53 7.87 11.60 -2.31
C LYS A 53 6.66 12.30 -1.69
N LYS A 54 6.78 12.54 -0.38
CA LYS A 54 6.06 13.59 0.36
C LYS A 54 6.60 14.93 -0.14
N GLU A 55 5.78 15.71 -0.83
CA GLU A 55 5.92 17.18 -0.88
C GLU A 55 4.53 17.80 -0.73
N GLU A 56 4.24 18.09 0.53
CA GLU A 56 3.43 19.23 0.97
C GLU A 56 4.13 20.52 0.50
N LYS A 57 3.42 21.42 -0.17
CA LYS A 57 3.66 22.87 -0.05
C LYS A 57 2.49 23.71 -0.57
N SER A 58 1.96 24.50 0.36
CA SER A 58 1.15 25.69 0.17
C SER A 58 1.90 26.83 -0.54
N ASP A 59 1.12 27.86 -0.91
CA ASP A 59 1.48 29.20 -1.44
C ASP A 59 1.89 29.21 -2.92
N GLU A 60 1.25 29.96 -3.81
CA GLU A 60 0.77 31.36 -3.75
C GLU A 60 -0.44 31.62 -4.67
#